data_AF-A0A1T5JLG9-F1
#
_entry.id   AF-A0A1T5JLG9-F1
#
_cell.length_a   1.000
_cell.length_b   1.000
_cell.length_c   1.000
_cell.angle_alpha   90.00
_cell.angle_beta   90.00
_cell.angle_gamma   90.00
#
_symmetry.space_group_name_H-M   'P 1'
#
loop_
_entity.id
_entity.type
_entity.pdbx_description
1 polymer ?
#
loop_
_entity_poly.entity_id
_entity_poly.type
_entity_poly.pdbx_seq_one_letter_code
_entity_poly.pdbx_strand_id
1 'polypeptide(L)'
;MTISWTLPAGYTTSDIVYLLASSGQASGVQTVPLSSSVATTGPATGGVYTTTFQGALLSNLLGGQVMVGVRTLDASSWVSADRLARATLPALVGTGTCTIL
;
A
#
# COMPACT_ATOMS: atom_id res chain seq x y z
N MET A 1 -6.49 2.01 6.72
CA MET A 1 -5.48 3.06 6.46
C MET A 1 -5.50 3.40 4.99
N THR A 2 -5.04 4.58 4.60
CA THR A 2 -4.97 4.98 3.19
C THR A 2 -3.56 5.39 2.79
N ILE A 3 -3.18 5.10 1.55
CA ILE A 3 -2.01 5.66 0.89
C ILE A 3 -2.42 6.35 -0.41
N SER A 4 -1.65 7.38 -0.77
CA SER A 4 -1.78 8.05 -2.06
C SER A 4 -0.51 7.83 -2.86
N TRP A 5 -0.65 7.52 -4.15
CA TRP A 5 0.46 7.25 -5.06
C TRP A 5 0.11 7.64 -6.48
N THR A 6 1.12 7.84 -7.32
CA THR A 6 0.97 8.12 -8.75
C THR A 6 1.52 6.97 -9.57
N LEU A 7 0.98 6.80 -10.77
CA LEU A 7 1.42 5.78 -11.70
C LEU A 7 2.34 6.41 -12.76
N PRO A 8 3.49 5.80 -13.07
CA PRO A 8 4.30 6.25 -14.20
C PRO A 8 3.52 6.10 -15.52
N ALA A 9 3.84 6.95 -16.50
CA ALA A 9 3.21 6.88 -17.81
C ALA A 9 3.49 5.53 -18.49
N GLY A 10 2.48 4.95 -19.15
CA GLY A 10 2.58 3.67 -19.86
C GLY A 10 2.22 2.44 -19.04
N TYR A 11 1.96 2.59 -17.74
CA TYR A 11 1.50 1.50 -16.87
C TYR A 11 -0.01 1.59 -16.62
N THR A 12 -0.56 0.54 -16.01
CA THR A 12 -1.95 0.46 -15.55
C THR A 12 -2.03 -0.01 -14.10
N THR A 13 -3.22 0.06 -13.49
CA THR A 13 -3.41 -0.42 -12.12
C THR A 13 -3.25 -1.94 -11.97
N SER A 14 -3.37 -2.71 -13.06
CA SER A 14 -3.07 -4.15 -13.07
C SER A 14 -1.58 -4.46 -12.94
N ASP A 15 -0.72 -3.49 -13.24
CA ASP A 15 0.73 -3.59 -13.08
C ASP A 15 1.17 -3.30 -11.64
N ILE A 16 0.24 -2.98 -10.75
CA ILE A 16 0.54 -2.59 -9.37
C ILE A 16 0.35 -3.74 -8.40
N VAL A 17 1.37 -3.92 -7.57
CA VAL A 17 1.40 -4.83 -6.45
C VAL A 17 1.41 -4.03 -5.15
N TYR A 18 0.55 -4.41 -4.22
CA TYR A 18 0.51 -3.82 -2.89
C TYR A 18 1.43 -4.59 -1.94
N LEU A 19 2.10 -3.85 -1.09
CA LEU A 19 3.12 -4.34 -0.18
C LEU A 19 2.67 -4.09 1.26
N LEU A 20 2.93 -5.05 2.14
CA LEU A 20 2.68 -4.97 3.59
C LEU A 20 3.87 -5.57 4.34
N ALA A 21 4.36 -4.88 5.37
CA ALA A 21 5.35 -5.43 6.30
C ALA A 21 4.93 -5.19 7.75
N SER A 22 4.88 -6.29 8.51
CA SER A 22 4.73 -6.27 9.96
C SER A 22 6.04 -5.80 10.61
N SER A 23 5.97 -5.05 11.71
CA SER A 23 7.10 -4.54 12.52
C SER A 23 7.79 -3.25 12.04
N GLY A 24 7.25 -2.56 11.04
CA GLY A 24 7.81 -1.27 10.59
C GLY A 24 9.16 -1.39 9.86
N GLN A 25 9.58 -2.60 9.51
CA GLN A 25 10.80 -2.89 8.77
C GLN A 25 10.52 -3.27 7.32
N ALA A 26 11.41 -2.87 6.41
CA ALA A 26 11.31 -3.24 4.99
C ALA A 26 11.73 -4.70 4.71
N SER A 27 12.35 -5.36 5.69
CA SER A 27 12.63 -6.80 5.61
C SER A 27 11.34 -7.59 5.87
N GLY A 28 11.04 -8.56 5.01
CA GLY A 28 9.83 -9.39 5.13
C GLY A 28 8.57 -8.79 4.50
N VAL A 29 8.72 -7.87 3.54
CA VAL A 29 7.60 -7.33 2.76
C VAL A 29 6.83 -8.46 2.05
N GLN A 30 5.54 -8.56 2.34
CA GLN A 30 4.62 -9.48 1.70
C GLN A 30 3.85 -8.77 0.60
N THR A 31 3.62 -9.52 -0.48
CA THR A 31 2.74 -9.11 -1.57
C THR A 31 1.30 -9.34 -1.15
N VAL A 32 0.48 -8.30 -1.16
CA VAL A 32 -0.94 -8.39 -0.84
C VAL A 32 -1.73 -8.43 -2.14
N PRO A 33 -2.46 -9.53 -2.43
CA PRO A 33 -3.33 -9.57 -3.59
C PRO A 33 -4.45 -8.55 -3.42
N LEU A 34 -4.84 -7.92 -4.55
CA LEU A 34 -6.11 -7.21 -4.67
C LEU A 34 -7.23 -8.17 -4.26
N SER A 35 -7.77 -7.96 -3.08
CA SER A 35 -8.81 -8.77 -2.45
C SER A 35 -9.79 -7.84 -1.75
N SER A 36 -10.81 -8.38 -1.09
CA SER A 36 -11.77 -7.59 -0.31
C SER A 36 -11.14 -6.66 0.73
N SER A 37 -9.86 -6.87 1.08
CA SER A 37 -9.13 -6.11 2.09
C SER A 37 -8.29 -4.94 1.54
N VAL A 38 -8.18 -4.76 0.22
CA VAL A 38 -7.47 -3.62 -0.39
C VAL A 38 -8.33 -3.03 -1.51
N ALA A 39 -8.70 -1.76 -1.38
CA ALA A 39 -9.52 -1.06 -2.37
C ALA A 39 -8.79 0.16 -2.90
N THR A 40 -8.63 0.26 -4.22
CA THR A 40 -7.99 1.40 -4.87
C THR A 40 -9.02 2.19 -5.67
N THR A 41 -9.02 3.50 -5.48
CA THR A 41 -9.87 4.47 -6.18
C THR A 41 -9.02 5.50 -6.90
N GLY A 42 -9.52 6.02 -8.03
CA GLY A 42 -8.84 7.05 -8.81
C GLY A 42 -8.67 6.66 -10.29
N PRO A 43 -7.83 7.40 -11.04
CA PRO A 43 -7.05 8.54 -10.55
C PRO A 43 -7.93 9.77 -10.28
N ALA A 44 -7.69 10.45 -9.16
CA ALA A 44 -8.19 11.79 -8.92
C ALA A 44 -7.46 12.82 -9.81
N THR A 45 -7.89 14.08 -9.78
CA THR A 45 -7.25 15.19 -10.52
C THR A 45 -5.73 15.18 -10.27
N GLY A 46 -4.94 15.16 -11.34
CA GLY A 46 -3.48 15.08 -11.25
C GLY A 46 -2.87 13.66 -11.28
N GLY A 47 -3.67 12.62 -11.53
CA GLY A 47 -3.14 11.25 -11.73
C GLY A 47 -2.88 10.50 -10.43
N VAL A 48 -3.43 10.96 -9.31
CA VAL A 48 -3.22 10.39 -7.98
C VAL A 48 -4.25 9.30 -7.70
N TYR A 49 -3.77 8.11 -7.38
CA TYR A 49 -4.57 6.99 -6.91
C TYR A 49 -4.55 6.96 -5.38
N THR A 50 -5.65 6.53 -4.80
CA THR A 50 -5.77 6.33 -3.35
C THR A 50 -6.12 4.88 -3.09
N THR A 51 -5.30 4.20 -2.29
CA THR A 51 -5.54 2.82 -1.87
C THR A 51 -5.87 2.79 -0.39
N THR A 52 -6.97 2.11 -0.06
CA THR A 52 -7.42 1.84 1.30
C THR A 52 -7.12 0.39 1.65
N PHE A 53 -6.27 0.18 2.66
CA PHE A 53 -6.11 -1.13 3.29
C PHE A 53 -7.12 -1.23 4.44
N GLN A 54 -7.98 -2.24 4.38
CA GLN A 54 -9.06 -2.47 5.33
C GLN A 54 -8.56 -3.15 6.62
N GLY A 55 -9.33 -2.97 7.69
CA GLY A 55 -8.97 -3.35 9.05
C GLY A 55 -8.68 -4.84 9.26
N ALA A 56 -9.26 -5.76 8.47
CA ALA A 56 -8.99 -7.19 8.60
C ALA A 56 -7.50 -7.52 8.36
N LEU A 57 -6.89 -6.90 7.35
CA LEU A 57 -5.46 -7.03 7.05
C LEU A 57 -4.57 -6.44 8.15
N LEU A 58 -5.09 -5.41 8.83
CA LEU A 58 -4.40 -4.63 9.86
C LEU A 58 -4.69 -5.15 11.28
N SER A 59 -5.65 -6.06 11.44
CA SER A 59 -6.13 -6.55 12.75
C SER A 59 -5.04 -7.28 13.52
N ASN A 60 -4.23 -8.08 12.81
CA ASN A 60 -3.05 -8.76 13.35
C ASN A 60 -1.86 -7.81 13.60
N LEU A 61 -2.00 -6.52 13.28
CA LEU A 61 -0.95 -5.50 13.36
C LEU A 61 -1.36 -4.33 14.28
N LEU A 62 -2.52 -4.42 14.95
CA LEU A 62 -2.99 -3.44 15.92
C LEU A 62 -2.01 -3.31 17.10
N GLY A 63 -1.79 -2.08 17.56
CA GLY A 63 -0.83 -1.79 18.62
C GLY A 63 0.63 -1.76 18.18
N GLY A 64 0.90 -1.86 16.86
CA GLY A 64 2.24 -1.83 16.29
C GLY A 64 2.42 -0.84 15.14
N GLN A 65 3.63 -0.83 14.58
CA GLN A 65 3.95 -0.13 13.32
C GLN A 65 3.83 -1.10 12.14
N VAL A 66 3.25 -0.61 11.05
CA VAL A 66 3.15 -1.32 9.77
C VAL A 66 3.82 -0.49 8.68
N MET A 67 4.46 -1.14 7.71
CA MET A 67 4.77 -0.50 6.44
C MET A 67 3.77 -0.97 5.40
N VAL A 68 3.23 -0.05 4.61
CA VAL A 68 2.52 -0.40 3.39
C VAL A 68 3.14 0.31 2.21
N GLY A 69 2.93 -0.23 1.03
CA GLY A 69 3.42 0.44 -0.16
C GLY A 69 2.90 -0.13 -1.44
N VAL A 70 3.47 0.37 -2.53
CA VAL A 70 3.19 -0.06 -3.89
C VAL A 70 4.48 -0.38 -4.61
N ARG A 71 4.36 -1.29 -5.58
CA ARG A 71 5.39 -1.67 -6.51
C ARG A 71 4.80 -1.87 -7.89
N THR A 72 5.48 -1.40 -8.91
CA THR A 72 5.09 -1.60 -10.30
C THR A 72 5.83 -2.79 -10.88
N LEU A 73 5.10 -3.71 -11.50
CA LEU A 73 5.59 -4.82 -12.29
C LEU A 73 5.34 -4.52 -13.77
N ASP A 74 6.39 -4.54 -14.58
CA ASP A 74 6.26 -4.49 -16.02
C ASP A 74 6.02 -5.89 -16.59
N ALA A 75 5.33 -5.97 -17.72
CA ALA A 75 5.14 -7.20 -18.49
C ALA A 75 6.47 -7.82 -18.93
N SER A 76 7.53 -7.01 -19.03
CA SER A 76 8.91 -7.45 -19.31
C SER A 76 9.64 -8.09 -18.12
N SER A 77 8.96 -8.29 -16.97
CA SER A 77 9.52 -8.73 -15.68
C SER A 77 10.37 -7.68 -14.96
N TRP A 78 10.42 -6.44 -15.43
CA TRP A 78 11.02 -5.35 -14.67
C TRP A 78 10.18 -5.05 -13.43
N VAL A 79 10.85 -4.82 -12.30
CA VAL A 79 10.22 -4.54 -11.02
C VAL A 79 10.75 -3.20 -10.51
N SER A 80 9.85 -2.27 -10.20
CA SER A 80 10.24 -1.00 -9.60
C SER A 80 10.80 -1.21 -8.19
N ALA A 81 11.59 -0.25 -7.70
CA ALA A 81 11.91 -0.20 -6.27
C ALA A 81 10.63 -0.08 -5.42
N ASP A 82 10.63 -0.74 -4.26
CA ASP A 82 9.51 -0.69 -3.32
C ASP A 82 9.30 0.75 -2.82
N ARG A 83 8.07 1.27 -2.89
CA ARG A 83 7.69 2.56 -2.31
C ARG A 83 6.85 2.31 -1.06
N LEU A 84 7.52 2.23 0.07
CA LEU A 84 6.91 1.94 1.38
C LEU A 84 6.75 3.22 2.20
N ALA A 85 5.62 3.33 2.90
CA ALA A 85 5.41 4.30 3.96
C ALA A 85 5.05 3.62 5.26
N ARG A 86 5.54 4.19 6.36
CA ARG A 86 5.20 3.76 7.71
C ARG A 86 3.84 4.31 8.09
N ALA A 87 3.04 3.45 8.71
CA ALA A 87 1.84 3.86 9.40
C ALA A 87 1.84 3.33 10.83
N THR A 88 1.37 4.20 11.72
CA THR A 88 1.13 3.85 13.11
C THR A 88 -0.34 3.50 13.25
N LEU A 89 -0.62 2.27 13.66
CA LEU A 89 -1.98 1.81 13.91
C LEU A 89 -2.29 2.02 15.39
N PRO A 90 -3.30 2.84 15.75
CA PRO A 90 -3.71 2.96 17.14
C PRO A 90 -4.17 1.59 17.68
N ALA A 91 -3.93 1.33 18.97
CA ALA A 91 -4.33 0.10 19.65
C ALA A 91 -5.86 -0.09 19.71
N LEU A 92 -6.62 0.98 19.44
CA LEU A 92 -8.06 1.00 19.29
C LEU A 92 -8.40 1.30 17.82
N VAL A 93 -9.36 0.57 17.25
CA VAL A 93 -9.77 0.69 15.83
C VAL A 93 -9.92 2.16 15.43
N GLY A 94 -9.07 2.62 14.52
CA GLY A 94 -9.03 4.01 14.05
C GLY A 94 -8.29 4.13 12.72
N THR A 95 -8.66 5.12 11.92
CA THR A 95 -8.05 5.38 10.61
C THR A 95 -6.62 5.89 10.78
N GLY A 96 -5.63 4.99 10.69
CA GLY A 96 -4.22 5.39 10.56
C GLY A 96 -4.00 6.11 9.22
N THR A 97 -3.43 7.31 9.28
CA THR A 97 -3.00 8.08 8.10
C THR A 97 -1.58 7.70 7.72
N CYS A 98 -1.33 7.49 6.43
CA CYS A 98 -0.02 7.14 5.91
C CYS A 98 0.32 8.07 4.75
N THR A 99 1.46 8.73 4.84
CA THR A 99 1.94 9.63 3.80
C THR A 99 3.14 8.95 3.14
N ILE A 100 3.00 8.60 1.86
CA ILE A 100 4.13 8.20 1.02
C ILE A 100 4.79 9.49 0.54
N LEU A 101 6.07 9.69 0.90
CA LEU A 101 6.95 10.71 0.31
C LEU A 101 7.76 10.07 -0.82
#